data_AF-A0AA49GMV9-F1
#
_entry.id   AF-A0AA49GMV9-F1
#
_cell.length_a   1.000
_cell.length_b   1.000
_cell.length_c   1.000
_cell.angle_alpha   90.00
_cell.angle_beta   90.00
_cell.angle_gamma   90.00
#
_symmetry.space_group_name_H-M   'P 1'
#
loop_
_entity.id
_entity.type
_entity.pdbx_description
1 polymer ?
#
loop_
_entity_poly.entity_id
_entity_poly.type
_entity_poly.pdbx_seq_one_letter_code
_entity_poly.pdbx_strand_id
1 'polypeptide(L)'
;MALLSTDQDLAAEEITTYFIRRWPIEVTFEEARAHLGMETQRQWSEKAIERTTPALFGLYAIITLLANQLQAQGKLQIATSAWYKKEQPTFSDAIAAVRRLLWSKSDFSTSSNQSNMIKIPKPLLNHFQHVLAYAA
;
A
#
# COMPACT_ATOMS: atom_id res chain seq x y z
N MET A 1 32.39 -5.74 9.63
CA MET A 1 31.17 -5.20 10.28
C MET A 1 30.96 -6.00 11.56
N ALA A 2 30.71 -5.35 12.70
CA ALA A 2 30.45 -6.02 13.98
C ALA A 2 28.98 -5.80 14.38
N LEU A 3 28.31 -6.86 14.83
CA LEU A 3 26.97 -6.79 15.42
C LEU A 3 27.10 -6.74 16.95
N LEU A 4 26.42 -5.80 17.59
CA LEU A 4 26.48 -5.57 19.03
C LEU A 4 25.08 -5.69 19.63
N SER A 5 24.96 -6.33 20.78
CA SER A 5 23.71 -6.48 21.54
C SER A 5 23.94 -6.06 22.99
N THR A 6 22.94 -5.43 23.61
CA THR A 6 22.93 -5.16 25.05
C THR A 6 22.45 -6.34 25.88
N ASP A 7 21.73 -7.27 25.25
CA ASP A 7 21.28 -8.52 25.86
C ASP A 7 22.40 -9.56 25.72
N GLN A 8 22.86 -10.06 26.88
CA GLN A 8 23.98 -10.99 27.00
C GLN A 8 23.55 -12.45 26.86
N ASP A 9 22.26 -12.74 26.97
CA ASP A 9 21.72 -14.10 26.91
C ASP A 9 21.41 -14.54 25.46
N LEU A 10 21.43 -13.61 24.51
CA LEU A 10 21.19 -13.89 23.09
C LEU A 10 22.33 -14.67 22.44
N ALA A 11 21.97 -15.73 21.74
CA ALA A 11 22.89 -16.43 20.86
C ALA A 11 23.25 -15.58 19.64
N ALA A 12 24.45 -15.79 19.07
CA ALA A 12 24.93 -15.04 17.90
C ALA A 12 23.99 -15.16 16.67
N GLU A 13 23.33 -16.31 16.52
CA GLU A 13 22.34 -16.54 15.46
C GLU A 13 21.08 -15.66 15.65
N GLU A 14 20.64 -15.44 16.88
CA GLU A 14 19.50 -14.60 17.21
C GLU A 14 19.82 -13.12 16.94
N ILE A 15 21.02 -12.66 17.32
CA ILE A 15 21.50 -11.31 17.02
C ILE A 15 21.48 -11.05 15.51
N THR A 16 21.96 -12.02 14.73
CA THR A 16 21.95 -11.95 13.26
C THR A 16 20.53 -11.91 12.71
N THR A 17 19.65 -12.75 13.26
CA THR A 17 18.23 -12.79 12.88
C THR A 17 17.52 -11.46 13.15
N TYR A 18 17.75 -10.84 14.31
CA TYR A 18 17.18 -9.53 14.62
C TYR A 18 17.72 -8.43 13.70
N PHE A 19 19.01 -8.48 13.36
CA PHE A 19 19.57 -7.55 12.39
C PHE A 19 18.90 -7.67 11.02
N ILE A 20 18.68 -8.89 10.52
CA ILE A 20 17.98 -9.13 9.24
C ILE A 20 16.54 -8.61 9.27
N ARG A 21 15.84 -8.76 10.41
CA ARG A 21 14.46 -8.24 10.60
C ARG A 21 14.34 -6.72 10.52
N ARG A 22 15.46 -5.98 10.45
CA ARG A 22 15.44 -4.54 10.15
C ARG A 22 15.08 -4.26 8.70
N TRP A 23 15.51 -5.08 7.76
CA TRP A 23 15.36 -4.83 6.31
C TRP A 23 13.94 -4.43 5.85
N PRO A 24 12.86 -5.03 6.37
CA PRO A 24 11.50 -4.59 6.07
C PRO A 24 11.24 -3.09 6.27
N ILE A 25 11.94 -2.40 7.17
CA ILE A 25 11.78 -0.95 7.34
C ILE A 25 12.20 -0.17 6.10
N GLU A 26 13.28 -0.61 5.44
CA GLU A 26 13.80 0.01 4.22
C GLU A 26 12.82 -0.21 3.06
N VAL A 27 12.21 -1.39 3.00
CA VAL A 27 11.13 -1.71 2.04
C VAL A 27 9.91 -0.83 2.30
N THR A 28 9.50 -0.62 3.57
CA THR A 28 8.39 0.29 3.89
C THR A 28 8.67 1.72 3.43
N PHE A 29 9.89 2.22 3.60
CA PHE A 29 10.27 3.56 3.14
C PHE A 29 10.22 3.68 1.62
N GLU A 30 10.74 2.68 0.90
CA GLU A 30 10.73 2.65 -0.56
C GLU A 30 9.29 2.58 -1.11
N GLU A 31 8.46 1.69 -0.58
CA GLU A 31 7.06 1.53 -0.98
C GLU A 31 6.21 2.77 -0.62
N ALA A 32 6.44 3.40 0.54
CA ALA A 32 5.76 4.64 0.92
C ALA A 32 6.13 5.81 -0.01
N ARG A 33 7.40 5.88 -0.44
CA ARG A 33 7.84 6.86 -1.44
C ARG A 33 7.18 6.60 -2.79
N ALA A 34 7.21 5.35 -3.25
CA ALA A 34 6.72 4.95 -4.56
C ALA A 34 5.20 5.10 -4.71
N HIS A 35 4.42 4.73 -3.68
CA HIS A 35 2.96 4.62 -3.80
C HIS A 35 2.16 5.63 -2.99
N LEU A 36 2.76 6.28 -2.00
CA LEU A 36 2.08 7.29 -1.16
C LEU A 36 2.67 8.69 -1.34
N GLY A 37 3.67 8.85 -2.21
CA GLY A 37 4.25 10.15 -2.54
C GLY A 37 5.01 10.81 -1.40
N MET A 38 5.65 10.01 -0.52
CA MET A 38 6.35 10.53 0.67
C MET A 38 7.39 11.61 0.35
N GLU A 39 8.16 11.47 -0.74
CA GLU A 39 9.20 12.45 -1.13
C GLU A 39 8.81 13.35 -2.30
N THR A 40 7.62 13.15 -2.88
CA THR A 40 7.10 14.01 -3.96
C THR A 40 6.23 15.16 -3.43
N GLN A 41 6.18 15.33 -2.11
CA GLN A 41 5.45 16.42 -1.46
C GLN A 41 6.09 17.77 -1.79
N ARG A 42 5.35 18.65 -2.47
CA ARG A 42 5.77 20.03 -2.77
C ARG A 42 5.51 21.00 -1.61
N GLN A 43 5.65 20.54 -0.36
CA GLN A 43 5.48 21.38 0.82
C GLN A 43 6.77 22.11 1.16
N TRP A 44 6.67 23.43 1.38
CA TRP A 44 7.82 24.32 1.58
C TRP A 44 8.08 24.66 3.06
N SER A 45 7.32 24.08 4.00
CA SER A 45 7.46 24.33 5.43
C SER A 45 7.86 23.05 6.16
N GLU A 46 8.88 23.15 7.01
CA GLU A 46 9.35 22.04 7.87
C GLU A 46 8.20 21.41 8.68
N LYS A 47 7.31 22.25 9.24
CA LYS A 47 6.14 21.79 9.99
C LYS A 47 5.15 20.98 9.16
N ALA A 48 5.08 21.19 7.85
CA ALA A 48 4.23 20.39 6.98
C ALA A 48 4.85 19.00 6.78
N ILE A 49 6.16 18.92 6.54
CA ILE A 49 6.91 17.67 6.39
C ILE A 49 6.84 16.81 7.66
N GLU A 50 7.01 17.45 8.84
CA GLU A 50 6.93 16.79 10.15
C GLU A 50 5.57 16.13 10.40
N ARG A 51 4.49 16.66 9.81
CA ARG A 51 3.13 16.16 10.01
C ARG A 51 2.70 15.14 8.96
N THR A 52 3.07 15.37 7.71
CA THR A 52 2.66 14.52 6.59
C THR A 52 3.36 13.17 6.61
N THR A 53 4.64 13.13 6.95
CA THR A 53 5.44 11.88 7.01
C THR A 53 4.84 10.84 7.97
N PRO A 54 4.58 11.14 9.25
CA PRO A 54 3.94 10.18 10.15
C PRO A 54 2.51 9.83 9.72
N ALA A 55 1.76 10.77 9.13
CA ALA A 55 0.43 10.48 8.60
C ALA A 55 0.47 9.49 7.43
N LEU A 56 1.46 9.59 6.54
CA LEU A 56 1.66 8.63 5.45
C LEU A 56 2.05 7.25 5.96
N PHE A 57 2.91 7.15 6.98
CA PHE A 57 3.19 5.86 7.62
C PHE A 57 1.98 5.28 8.34
N GLY A 58 1.16 6.13 8.97
CA GLY A 58 -0.13 5.72 9.51
C GLY A 58 -1.05 5.15 8.42
N LEU A 59 -1.11 5.81 7.27
CA LEU A 59 -1.88 5.32 6.11
C LEU A 59 -1.33 4.00 5.57
N TYR A 60 -0.02 3.85 5.47
CA TYR A 60 0.64 2.59 5.11
C TYR A 60 0.23 1.45 6.05
N ALA A 61 0.25 1.69 7.35
CA ALA A 61 -0.19 0.72 8.36
C ALA A 61 -1.68 0.36 8.22
N ILE A 62 -2.56 1.33 7.97
CA ILE A 62 -3.99 1.06 7.75
C ILE A 62 -4.20 0.22 6.49
N ILE A 63 -3.53 0.57 5.38
CA ILE A 63 -3.64 -0.17 4.12
C ILE A 63 -3.17 -1.63 4.30
N THR A 64 -2.03 -1.85 4.97
CA THR A 64 -1.50 -3.19 5.22
C THR A 64 -2.41 -4.02 6.12
N LEU A 65 -2.98 -3.44 7.17
CA LEU A 65 -3.95 -4.13 8.03
C LEU A 65 -5.23 -4.51 7.28
N LEU A 66 -5.78 -3.59 6.47
CA LEU A 66 -6.95 -3.88 5.64
C LEU A 66 -6.66 -4.94 4.58
N ALA A 67 -5.49 -4.88 3.95
CA ALA A 67 -5.05 -5.88 2.99
C ALA A 67 -4.88 -7.26 3.62
N ASN A 68 -4.33 -7.35 4.84
CA ASN A 68 -4.24 -8.60 5.58
C ASN A 68 -5.63 -9.20 5.86
N GLN A 69 -6.61 -8.37 6.22
CA GLN A 69 -8.01 -8.82 6.38
C GLN A 69 -8.62 -9.28 5.04
N LEU A 70 -8.35 -8.57 3.95
CA LEU A 70 -8.81 -8.96 2.61
C LEU A 70 -8.17 -10.28 2.14
N GLN A 71 -6.90 -10.50 2.47
CA GLN A 71 -6.17 -11.74 2.18
C GLN A 71 -6.77 -12.91 2.95
N ALA A 72 -7.06 -12.74 4.24
CA ALA A 72 -7.73 -13.75 5.06
C ALA A 72 -9.12 -14.13 4.52
N GLN A 73 -9.80 -13.20 3.83
CA GLN A 73 -11.08 -13.45 3.16
C GLN A 73 -10.94 -14.00 1.73
N GLY A 74 -9.72 -14.21 1.22
CA GLY A 74 -9.46 -14.63 -0.17
C GLY A 74 -9.82 -13.57 -1.22
N LYS A 75 -9.94 -12.30 -0.82
CA LYS A 75 -10.35 -11.17 -1.70
C LYS A 75 -9.18 -10.35 -2.21
N LEU A 76 -7.97 -10.62 -1.73
CA LEU A 76 -6.76 -9.94 -2.20
C LEU A 76 -6.28 -10.59 -3.50
N GLN A 77 -6.18 -9.79 -4.56
CA GLN A 77 -5.66 -10.24 -5.85
C GLN A 77 -4.17 -9.92 -5.95
N ILE A 78 -3.38 -10.94 -6.26
CA ILE A 78 -1.94 -10.82 -6.49
C ILE A 78 -1.75 -10.50 -7.97
N ALA A 79 -1.22 -9.32 -8.28
CA ALA A 79 -0.84 -9.02 -9.67
C ALA A 79 0.32 -9.93 -10.08
N THR A 80 0.27 -10.50 -11.27
CA THR A 80 1.39 -11.28 -11.83
C THR A 80 1.80 -10.69 -13.15
N SER A 81 3.10 -10.70 -13.45
CA SER A 81 3.61 -10.34 -14.76
C SER A 81 3.92 -11.61 -15.55
N ALA A 82 4.01 -11.49 -16.88
CA ALA A 82 4.32 -12.64 -17.74
C ALA A 82 5.70 -13.25 -17.43
N TRP A 83 6.64 -12.44 -16.92
CA TRP A 83 8.02 -12.84 -16.64
C TRP A 83 8.29 -13.15 -15.16
N TYR A 84 7.38 -12.81 -14.25
CA TYR A 84 7.56 -13.03 -12.82
C TYR A 84 6.24 -13.37 -12.11
N LYS A 85 6.19 -14.57 -11.55
CA LYS A 85 5.09 -15.04 -10.71
C LYS A 85 5.49 -14.87 -9.26
N LYS A 86 4.89 -13.90 -8.57
CA LYS A 86 5.01 -13.77 -7.11
C LYS A 86 3.93 -14.60 -6.42
N GLU A 87 4.33 -15.29 -5.36
CA GLU A 87 3.41 -16.08 -4.52
C GLU A 87 2.82 -15.25 -3.38
N GLN A 88 3.53 -14.20 -2.95
CA GLN A 88 3.12 -13.33 -1.86
C GLN A 88 2.69 -11.96 -2.39
N PRO A 89 1.67 -11.33 -1.79
CA PRO A 89 1.23 -10.00 -2.18
C PRO A 89 2.25 -8.92 -1.81
N THR A 90 2.39 -7.90 -2.65
CA THR A 90 3.20 -6.70 -2.36
C THR A 90 2.32 -5.54 -1.89
N PHE A 91 2.94 -4.45 -1.42
CA PHE A 91 2.18 -3.28 -0.99
C PHE A 91 1.38 -2.64 -2.15
N SER A 92 1.90 -2.69 -3.39
CA SER A 92 1.14 -2.33 -4.59
C SER A 92 -0.17 -3.14 -4.76
N ASP A 93 -0.17 -4.44 -4.46
CA ASP A 93 -1.40 -5.25 -4.48
C ASP A 93 -2.35 -4.83 -3.35
N ALA A 94 -1.78 -4.56 -2.16
CA ALA A 94 -2.53 -4.12 -0.99
C ALA A 94 -3.27 -2.81 -1.25
N ILE A 95 -2.58 -1.77 -1.72
CA ILE A 95 -3.20 -0.47 -2.02
C ILE A 95 -4.24 -0.58 -3.14
N ALA A 96 -3.96 -1.39 -4.18
CA ALA A 96 -4.91 -1.64 -5.26
C ALA A 96 -6.18 -2.34 -4.77
N ALA A 97 -6.05 -3.34 -3.89
CA ALA A 97 -7.18 -4.04 -3.29
C ALA A 97 -8.02 -3.12 -2.39
N VAL A 98 -7.37 -2.29 -1.57
CA VAL A 98 -8.06 -1.32 -0.71
C VAL A 98 -8.78 -0.25 -1.55
N ARG A 99 -8.17 0.28 -2.61
CA ARG A 99 -8.82 1.21 -3.55
C ARG A 99 -10.06 0.60 -4.18
N ARG A 100 -9.96 -0.64 -4.69
CA ARG A 100 -11.12 -1.38 -5.25
C ARG A 100 -12.23 -1.57 -4.22
N LEU A 101 -11.88 -1.93 -2.98
CA LEU A 101 -12.86 -2.05 -1.89
C LEU A 101 -13.58 -0.72 -1.64
N LEU A 102 -12.85 0.39 -1.56
CA LEU A 102 -13.43 1.71 -1.36
C LEU A 102 -14.33 2.14 -2.53
N TRP A 103 -13.90 1.91 -3.77
CA TRP A 103 -14.70 2.20 -4.97
C TRP A 103 -15.96 1.37 -5.07
N SER A 104 -15.91 0.09 -4.69
CA SER A 104 -17.11 -0.77 -4.67
C SER A 104 -18.17 -0.32 -3.67
N LYS A 105 -17.77 0.42 -2.62
CA LYS A 105 -18.67 0.98 -1.60
C LYS A 105 -19.09 2.42 -1.88
N SER A 106 -18.36 3.11 -2.76
CA SER A 106 -18.70 4.47 -3.16
C SER A 106 -19.56 4.44 -4.42
N ASP A 107 -20.84 4.16 -4.22
CA ASP A 107 -21.87 4.65 -5.12
C ASP A 107 -21.80 6.19 -5.08
N PHE A 108 -20.94 6.79 -5.91
CA PHE A 108 -20.89 8.23 -6.16
C PHE A 108 -22.20 8.66 -6.84
N SER A 109 -23.28 8.72 -6.10
CA SER A 109 -24.56 9.26 -6.54
C SER A 109 -25.01 10.35 -5.57
N THR A 110 -24.20 11.40 -5.46
CA THR A 110 -24.52 12.62 -4.71
C THR A 110 -25.32 13.64 -5.55
N SER A 111 -25.91 13.22 -6.67
CA SER A 111 -26.81 14.05 -7.48
C SER A 111 -28.10 13.28 -7.75
N SER A 112 -29.23 13.82 -7.29
CA SER A 112 -30.58 13.34 -7.60
C SER A 112 -31.04 13.73 -9.01
N ASN A 113 -30.20 14.38 -9.81
CA ASN A 113 -30.60 14.88 -11.12
C ASN A 113 -30.07 13.96 -12.23
N GLN A 114 -30.93 13.07 -12.72
CA GLN A 114 -30.72 12.28 -13.93
C GLN A 114 -30.80 13.17 -15.19
N SER A 115 -29.85 14.09 -15.37
CA SER A 115 -29.65 14.76 -16.66
C SER A 115 -28.67 13.95 -17.50
N ASN A 116 -29.18 13.28 -18.54
CA ASN A 116 -28.44 12.66 -19.66
C ASN A 116 -27.05 12.09 -19.33
N MET A 117 -26.99 11.13 -18.40
CA MET A 117 -25.75 10.41 -18.12
C MET A 117 -25.53 9.33 -19.20
N ILE A 118 -24.56 9.54 -20.09
CA ILE A 118 -24.10 8.48 -21.00
C ILE A 118 -23.49 7.38 -20.12
N LYS A 119 -24.18 6.24 -20.03
CA LYS A 119 -23.73 5.12 -19.21
C LYS A 119 -22.49 4.51 -19.85
N ILE A 120 -21.35 4.64 -19.17
CA ILE A 120 -20.11 3.96 -19.55
C ILE A 120 -20.37 2.44 -19.52
N PRO A 121 -19.95 1.68 -20.55
CA PRO A 121 -20.03 0.23 -20.52
C PRO A 121 -19.30 -0.33 -19.30
N LYS A 122 -19.97 -1.19 -18.52
CA LYS A 122 -19.38 -1.89 -17.36
C LYS A 122 -17.98 -2.48 -17.60
N PRO A 123 -17.67 -3.16 -18.73
CA PRO A 123 -16.32 -3.70 -18.94
C PRO A 123 -15.25 -2.61 -19.04
N LEU A 124 -15.57 -1.48 -19.68
CA LEU A 124 -14.66 -0.34 -19.81
C LEU A 124 -14.40 0.30 -18.45
N LEU A 125 -15.45 0.46 -17.64
CA LEU A 125 -15.36 0.99 -16.28
C LEU A 125 -14.52 0.07 -15.39
N ASN A 126 -14.73 -1.25 -15.45
CA ASN A 126 -13.94 -2.22 -14.70
C ASN A 126 -12.47 -2.19 -15.12
N HIS A 127 -12.19 -2.05 -16.41
CA HIS A 127 -10.82 -1.91 -16.90
C HIS A 127 -10.15 -0.65 -16.36
N PHE A 128 -10.83 0.51 -16.38
CA PHE A 128 -10.30 1.74 -15.80
C PHE A 128 -10.08 1.62 -14.30
N GLN A 129 -11.02 1.04 -13.56
CA GLN A 129 -10.82 0.76 -12.13
C GLN A 129 -9.61 -0.15 -11.91
N HIS A 130 -9.42 -1.18 -12.74
CA HIS A 130 -8.25 -2.05 -12.61
C HIS A 130 -6.95 -1.27 -12.84
N VAL A 131 -6.86 -0.47 -13.91
CA VAL A 131 -5.66 0.32 -14.23
C VAL A 131 -5.39 1.38 -13.16
N LEU A 132 -6.41 2.12 -12.73
CA LEU A 132 -6.29 3.16 -11.69
C LEU A 132 -5.95 2.58 -10.32
N ALA A 133 -6.38 1.36 -10.00
CA ALA A 133 -6.05 0.73 -8.72
C ALA A 133 -4.54 0.59 -8.54
N TYR A 134 -3.81 0.35 -9.61
CA TYR A 134 -2.35 0.17 -9.63
C TYR A 134 -1.55 1.44 -9.99
N ALA A 135 -2.22 2.57 -10.25
CA ALA A 135 -1.54 3.83 -10.54
C ALA A 135 -0.85 4.39 -9.28
N ALA A 136 0.38 4.90 -9.42
CA ALA A 136 1.11 5.60 -8.37
C ALA A 136 0.79 7.11 -8.41
#